data_AF-A0A182J1U4-F1
#
_entry.id   AF-A0A182J1U4-F1
#
_cell.length_a   1.000
_cell.length_b   1.000
_cell.length_c   1.000
_cell.angle_alpha   90.00
_cell.angle_beta   90.00
_cell.angle_gamma   90.00
#
_symmetry.space_group_name_H-M   'P 1'
#
loop_
_entity.id
_entity.type
_entity.pdbx_description
1 polymer ?
#
loop_
_entity_poly.entity_id
_entity_poly.type
_entity_poly.pdbx_seq_one_letter_code
_entity_poly.pdbx_strand_id
1 'polypeptide(L)'
;MASAEECSSGQQSCKKRRWSRYVTEVYDPVQVGSIDGTDEVPHDRALVRAMNSTYRPNSKVKGNPLHTVFIGRLAHSVTEDQLRSKFSSFGTIVHLRLVSDIVTGLPRGYAFIEYSSREEALRAIDRMHGVIIEGKEILVDEEWERRLEGWKPRRLGGGFGGRKQSQQLRFGCKVQPFRRPLLEDANSGVSSVSEWNRRVRHRREGKTTDQTK
;
A
#
# COMPACT_ATOMS: atom_id res chain seq x y z
N MET A 1 9.53 -47.43 -31.94
CA MET A 1 10.37 -46.23 -32.14
C MET A 1 9.44 -45.03 -32.21
N ALA A 2 9.44 -44.21 -31.14
CA ALA A 2 9.71 -42.76 -31.17
C ALA A 2 8.57 -41.94 -31.81
N SER A 3 7.69 -41.28 -31.03
CA SER A 3 7.89 -39.99 -30.32
C SER A 3 7.92 -38.77 -31.26
N ALA A 4 6.91 -37.90 -31.12
CA ALA A 4 6.94 -36.42 -31.19
C ALA A 4 5.48 -35.94 -31.03
N GLU A 5 5.03 -35.63 -29.82
CA GLU A 5 5.14 -34.35 -29.09
C GLU A 5 4.00 -33.36 -29.38
N GLU A 6 3.45 -32.88 -28.27
CA GLU A 6 2.28 -32.01 -28.12
C GLU A 6 2.58 -30.56 -28.53
N CYS A 7 1.54 -29.82 -28.90
CA CYS A 7 1.53 -28.36 -28.70
C CYS A 7 0.17 -27.93 -28.15
N SER A 8 0.03 -28.04 -26.83
CA SER A 8 -1.05 -27.46 -26.05
C SER A 8 -0.87 -25.94 -26.03
N SER A 9 -1.65 -25.21 -26.82
CA SER A 9 -1.70 -23.74 -26.74
C SER A 9 -2.58 -23.36 -25.55
N GLY A 10 -1.91 -23.05 -24.44
CA GLY A 10 -2.51 -22.64 -23.18
C GLY A 10 -3.43 -21.44 -23.33
N GLN A 11 -4.71 -21.65 -23.04
CA GLN A 11 -5.64 -20.58 -22.73
C GLN A 11 -5.28 -19.99 -21.36
N GLN A 12 -4.33 -19.04 -21.33
CA GLN A 12 -4.21 -18.13 -20.21
C GLN A 12 -5.43 -17.20 -20.26
N SER A 13 -6.52 -17.60 -19.62
CA SER A 13 -7.67 -16.72 -19.36
C SER A 13 -7.15 -15.47 -18.66
N CYS A 14 -7.09 -14.35 -19.38
CA CYS A 14 -6.86 -13.02 -18.83
C CYS A 14 -8.03 -12.72 -17.90
N LYS A 15 -7.88 -13.10 -16.62
CA LYS A 15 -8.80 -12.70 -15.56
C LYS A 15 -8.73 -11.18 -15.50
N LYS A 16 -9.69 -10.49 -16.12
CA LYS A 16 -9.92 -9.05 -15.91
C LYS A 16 -9.90 -8.83 -14.40
N ARG A 17 -8.87 -8.14 -13.90
CA ARG A 17 -8.66 -7.97 -12.45
C ARG A 17 -9.85 -7.18 -11.93
N ARG A 18 -10.76 -7.86 -11.23
CA ARG A 18 -11.88 -7.20 -10.57
C ARG A 18 -11.29 -6.18 -9.60
N TRP A 19 -11.70 -4.93 -9.71
CA TRP A 19 -11.22 -3.86 -8.84
C TRP A 19 -11.35 -4.27 -7.36
N SER A 20 -10.26 -4.10 -6.60
CA SER A 20 -10.23 -4.34 -5.16
C SER A 20 -9.84 -3.04 -4.45
N ARG A 21 -10.41 -2.83 -3.26
CA ARG A 21 -10.10 -1.66 -2.42
C ARG A 21 -8.63 -1.64 -1.96
N TYR A 22 -8.02 -2.83 -1.84
CA TYR A 22 -6.64 -3.03 -1.40
C TYR A 22 -5.92 -4.04 -2.30
N VAL A 23 -4.59 -3.95 -2.35
CA VAL A 23 -3.76 -4.95 -3.03
C VAL A 23 -3.70 -6.20 -2.16
N THR A 24 -3.98 -7.36 -2.75
CA THR A 24 -4.06 -8.63 -2.01
C THR A 24 -2.88 -9.56 -2.27
N GLU A 25 -2.38 -9.62 -3.52
CA GLU A 25 -1.43 -10.65 -3.96
C GLU A 25 -0.24 -10.07 -4.72
N VAL A 26 -0.50 -9.35 -5.82
CA VAL A 26 0.55 -8.82 -6.71
C VAL A 26 0.61 -7.29 -6.63
N TYR A 27 1.77 -6.76 -6.27
CA TYR A 27 2.06 -5.33 -6.23
C TYR A 27 2.39 -4.81 -7.62
N ASP A 28 1.45 -4.10 -8.22
CA ASP A 28 1.67 -3.32 -9.43
C ASP A 28 1.71 -1.84 -9.05
N PRO A 29 2.86 -1.16 -9.19
CA PRO A 29 2.98 0.23 -8.77
C PRO A 29 1.97 1.14 -9.49
N VAL A 30 1.67 0.91 -10.76
CA VAL A 30 0.76 1.76 -11.56
C VAL A 30 -0.66 1.63 -11.03
N GLN A 31 -1.12 0.40 -10.82
CA GLN A 31 -2.44 0.12 -10.26
C GLN A 31 -2.58 0.62 -8.82
N VAL A 32 -1.53 0.46 -8.01
CA VAL A 32 -1.42 1.00 -6.64
C VAL A 32 -1.50 2.54 -6.64
N GLY A 33 -0.84 3.19 -7.60
CA GLY A 33 -0.84 4.64 -7.74
C GLY A 33 -2.14 5.19 -8.35
N SER A 34 -2.84 4.39 -9.15
CA SER A 34 -4.07 4.79 -9.83
C SER A 34 -5.14 5.15 -8.80
N ILE A 35 -5.74 6.33 -9.01
CA ILE A 35 -6.84 6.81 -8.20
C ILE A 35 -8.02 5.84 -8.33
N ASP A 36 -8.43 5.46 -9.54
CA ASP A 36 -9.59 4.62 -9.78
C ASP A 36 -9.27 3.13 -10.03
N GLY A 37 -7.98 2.77 -10.08
CA GLY A 37 -7.51 1.42 -10.38
C GLY A 37 -7.61 1.08 -11.87
N THR A 38 -7.61 2.09 -12.75
CA THR A 38 -7.71 1.89 -14.20
C THR A 38 -6.46 2.33 -14.96
N ASP A 39 -5.49 2.97 -14.30
CA ASP A 39 -4.27 3.42 -14.97
C ASP A 39 -3.47 2.22 -15.48
N GLU A 40 -3.14 2.23 -16.76
CA GLU A 40 -2.23 1.26 -17.38
C GLU A 40 -0.82 1.85 -17.56
N VAL A 41 -0.71 3.17 -17.53
CA VAL A 41 0.53 3.92 -17.78
C VAL A 41 0.95 4.66 -16.51
N PRO A 42 2.25 4.61 -16.13
CA PRO A 42 2.73 5.36 -14.97
C PRO A 42 2.56 6.87 -15.18
N HIS A 43 1.80 7.51 -14.28
CA HIS A 43 1.53 8.95 -14.36
C HIS A 43 2.52 9.82 -13.58
N ASP A 44 3.44 9.23 -12.80
CA ASP A 44 4.47 9.95 -12.05
C ASP A 44 5.87 9.31 -12.23
N ARG A 45 6.95 10.08 -11.99
CA ARG A 45 8.34 9.60 -12.11
C ARG A 45 8.70 8.48 -11.13
N ALA A 46 8.03 8.42 -9.98
CA ALA A 46 8.29 7.42 -8.96
C ALA A 46 7.66 6.05 -9.33
N LEU A 47 6.55 6.03 -10.07
CA LEU A 47 5.97 4.85 -10.69
C LEU A 47 6.90 4.31 -11.78
N VAL A 48 7.40 5.18 -12.65
CA VAL A 48 8.43 4.80 -13.65
C VAL A 48 9.64 4.19 -12.96
N ARG A 49 10.13 4.83 -11.88
CA ARG A 49 11.24 4.28 -11.07
C ARG A 49 10.90 2.94 -10.44
N ALA A 50 9.69 2.76 -9.91
CA ALA A 50 9.25 1.51 -9.30
C ALA A 50 9.20 0.36 -10.31
N MET A 51 8.62 0.61 -11.49
CA MET A 51 8.54 -0.35 -12.59
C MET A 51 9.93 -0.79 -13.07
N ASN A 52 10.85 0.16 -13.23
CA ASN A 52 12.20 -0.13 -13.73
C ASN A 52 13.16 -0.64 -12.64
N SER A 53 12.73 -0.69 -11.37
CA SER A 53 13.56 -1.13 -10.26
C SER A 53 13.37 -2.62 -9.96
N THR A 54 14.46 -3.31 -9.64
CA THR A 54 14.41 -4.64 -9.03
C THR A 54 14.57 -4.51 -7.52
N TYR A 55 13.79 -5.29 -6.77
CA TYR A 55 13.89 -5.32 -5.32
C TYR A 55 13.94 -6.78 -4.88
N ARG A 56 14.92 -7.11 -4.05
CA ARG A 56 15.02 -8.41 -3.40
C ARG A 56 14.89 -8.20 -1.90
N PRO A 57 13.88 -8.83 -1.25
CA PRO A 57 13.74 -8.72 0.20
C PRO A 57 14.93 -9.38 0.89
N ASN A 58 15.16 -8.99 2.15
CA ASN A 58 16.28 -9.54 2.92
C ASN A 58 16.01 -11.01 3.29
N SER A 59 16.80 -11.93 2.71
CA SER A 59 16.69 -13.38 2.94
C SER A 59 17.00 -13.81 4.38
N LYS A 60 17.66 -12.96 5.18
CA LYS A 60 17.99 -13.27 6.58
C LYS A 60 16.78 -13.15 7.51
N VAL A 61 15.69 -12.51 7.07
CA VAL A 61 14.47 -12.34 7.89
C VAL A 61 13.71 -13.67 7.91
N LYS A 62 13.73 -14.32 9.07
CA LYS A 62 12.99 -15.56 9.34
C LYS A 62 11.56 -15.26 9.81
N GLY A 63 10.73 -16.30 9.92
CA GLY A 63 9.36 -16.19 10.41
C GLY A 63 8.31 -16.15 9.30
N ASN A 64 7.04 -16.25 9.68
CA ASN A 64 5.92 -16.25 8.75
C ASN A 64 5.43 -14.82 8.46
N PRO A 65 5.50 -14.33 7.21
CA PRO A 65 5.06 -12.97 6.88
C PRO A 65 3.54 -12.77 7.08
N LEU A 66 2.73 -13.84 7.06
CA LEU A 66 1.30 -13.74 7.35
C LEU A 66 1.01 -13.49 8.84
N HIS A 67 1.94 -13.85 9.72
CA HIS A 67 1.84 -13.64 11.16
C HIS A 67 2.59 -12.38 11.60
N THR A 68 3.26 -11.70 10.67
CA THR A 68 4.09 -10.55 10.94
C THR A 68 3.34 -9.25 10.63
N VAL A 69 3.32 -8.36 11.61
CA VAL A 69 2.74 -7.03 11.56
C VAL A 69 3.84 -6.00 11.40
N PHE A 70 3.65 -5.08 10.46
CA PHE A 70 4.46 -3.88 10.30
C PHE A 70 3.88 -2.74 11.16
N ILE A 71 4.74 -2.10 11.94
CA ILE A 71 4.39 -0.91 12.71
C ILE A 71 5.26 0.24 12.23
N GLY A 72 4.66 1.29 11.69
CA GLY A 72 5.34 2.50 11.22
C GLY A 72 4.92 3.75 11.98
N ARG A 73 5.59 4.86 11.69
CA ARG A 73 5.36 6.18 12.31
C ARG A 73 5.59 6.23 13.82
N LEU A 74 6.42 5.33 14.34
CA LEU A 74 6.81 5.35 15.75
C LEU A 74 7.61 6.61 16.09
N ALA A 75 7.47 7.08 17.33
CA ALA A 75 8.38 8.09 17.86
C ALA A 75 9.77 7.48 18.10
N HIS A 76 10.81 8.30 18.00
CA HIS A 76 12.19 7.84 18.20
C HIS A 76 12.47 7.49 19.67
N SER A 77 11.64 7.95 20.61
CA SER A 77 11.70 7.59 22.02
C SER A 77 11.14 6.20 22.33
N VAL A 78 10.39 5.59 21.41
CA VAL A 78 9.73 4.31 21.65
C VAL A 78 10.75 3.18 21.71
N THR A 79 10.70 2.40 22.79
CA THR A 79 11.57 1.24 22.99
C THR A 79 10.88 -0.07 22.62
N GLU A 80 11.67 -1.11 22.44
CA GLU A 80 11.16 -2.46 22.18
C GLU A 80 10.28 -2.98 23.33
N ASP A 81 10.63 -2.69 24.59
CA ASP A 81 9.85 -3.10 25.76
C ASP A 81 8.47 -2.45 25.80
N GLN A 82 8.39 -1.16 25.44
CA GLN A 82 7.11 -0.45 25.33
C GLN A 82 6.23 -1.05 24.24
N LEU A 83 6.81 -1.40 23.09
CA LEU A 83 6.08 -2.10 22.03
C LEU A 83 5.61 -3.47 22.51
N ARG A 84 6.48 -4.25 23.15
CA ARG A 84 6.14 -5.58 23.67
C ARG A 84 4.97 -5.50 24.65
N SER A 85 5.02 -4.57 25.60
CA SER A 85 3.96 -4.36 26.59
C SER A 85 2.63 -3.94 25.96
N LYS A 86 2.64 -3.04 24.97
CA LYS A 86 1.41 -2.58 24.30
C LYS A 86 0.82 -3.64 23.36
N PHE A 87 1.65 -4.45 22.72
CA PHE A 87 1.22 -5.41 21.71
C PHE A 87 0.99 -6.83 22.24
N SER A 88 1.43 -7.15 23.47
CA SER A 88 1.22 -8.46 24.09
C SER A 88 -0.24 -8.74 24.42
N SER A 89 -1.09 -7.73 24.54
CA SER A 89 -2.52 -7.92 24.83
C SER A 89 -3.31 -8.55 23.67
N PHE A 90 -2.75 -8.57 22.45
CA PHE A 90 -3.46 -9.05 21.26
C PHE A 90 -3.14 -10.52 20.91
N GLY A 91 -2.05 -11.04 21.47
CA GLY A 91 -1.58 -12.39 21.21
C GLY A 91 -0.15 -12.63 21.68
N THR A 92 0.32 -13.86 21.47
CA THR A 92 1.68 -14.26 21.86
C THR A 92 2.70 -13.76 20.84
N ILE A 93 3.63 -12.91 21.28
CA ILE A 93 4.70 -12.36 20.44
C ILE A 93 5.85 -13.37 20.38
N VAL A 94 6.12 -13.89 19.17
CA VAL A 94 7.23 -14.81 18.89
C VAL A 94 8.52 -14.03 18.65
N HIS A 95 8.46 -13.03 17.76
CA HIS A 95 9.60 -12.17 17.46
C HIS A 95 9.17 -10.71 17.43
N LEU A 96 10.01 -9.84 17.99
CA LEU A 96 9.86 -8.40 17.92
C LEU A 96 11.19 -7.83 17.43
N ARG A 97 11.13 -6.93 16.46
CA ARG A 97 12.31 -6.22 15.96
C ARG A 97 12.01 -4.75 15.74
N LEU A 98 12.54 -3.89 16.60
CA LEU A 98 12.60 -2.45 16.36
C LEU A 98 13.76 -2.16 15.39
N VAL A 99 13.48 -1.55 14.24
CA VAL A 99 14.52 -1.31 13.24
C VAL A 99 15.25 0.00 13.56
N SER A 100 16.55 -0.11 13.80
CA SER A 100 17.47 1.01 13.98
C SER A 100 18.35 1.24 12.75
N ASP A 101 18.94 2.42 12.67
CA ASP A 101 19.99 2.72 11.72
C ASP A 101 21.28 2.00 12.13
N ILE A 102 21.94 1.36 11.17
CA ILE A 102 23.14 0.56 11.40
C ILE A 102 24.33 1.46 11.80
N VAL A 103 24.36 2.72 11.34
CA VAL A 103 25.48 3.63 11.59
C VAL A 103 25.28 4.39 12.89
N THR A 104 24.09 4.98 13.09
CA THR A 104 23.83 5.83 14.26
C THR A 104 23.25 5.07 15.46
N GLY A 105 22.76 3.85 15.27
CA GLY A 105 22.04 3.08 16.28
C GLY A 105 20.64 3.61 16.62
N LEU A 106 20.26 4.77 16.07
CA LEU A 106 18.98 5.41 16.37
C LEU A 106 17.81 4.67 15.71
N PRO A 107 16.64 4.57 16.35
CA PRO A 107 15.48 3.90 15.78
C PRO A 107 15.00 4.61 14.51
N ARG A 108 14.66 3.86 13.46
CA ARG A 108 14.13 4.44 12.20
C ARG A 108 12.64 4.78 12.25
N GLY A 109 11.99 4.54 13.39
CA GLY A 109 10.57 4.81 13.58
C GLY A 109 9.64 3.74 13.00
N TYR A 110 10.12 2.50 12.84
CA TYR A 110 9.29 1.36 12.49
C TYR A 110 9.80 0.05 13.11
N ALA A 111 8.88 -0.89 13.32
CA ALA A 111 9.12 -2.18 13.94
C ALA A 111 8.34 -3.29 13.22
N PHE A 112 8.75 -4.54 13.46
CA PHE A 112 8.04 -5.73 13.04
C PHE A 112 7.73 -6.60 14.25
N ILE A 113 6.52 -7.14 14.31
CA ILE A 113 6.08 -8.06 15.36
C ILE A 113 5.51 -9.30 14.70
N GLU A 114 6.11 -10.45 14.96
CA GLU A 114 5.59 -11.75 14.58
C GLU A 114 4.80 -12.35 15.74
N TYR A 115 3.56 -12.70 15.46
CA TYR A 115 2.67 -13.40 16.38
C TYR A 115 2.70 -14.91 16.17
N SER A 116 2.14 -15.65 17.12
CA SER A 116 2.01 -17.11 17.00
C SER A 116 0.98 -17.50 15.93
N SER A 117 -0.09 -16.71 15.79
CA SER A 117 -1.16 -16.93 14.82
C SER A 117 -1.43 -15.70 13.96
N ARG A 118 -1.88 -15.93 12.72
CA ARG A 118 -2.38 -14.88 11.82
C ARG A 118 -3.53 -14.09 12.42
N GLU A 119 -4.41 -14.74 13.18
CA GLU A 119 -5.58 -14.08 13.78
C GLU A 119 -5.17 -13.05 14.83
N GLU A 120 -4.13 -13.35 15.61
CA GLU A 120 -3.53 -12.40 16.56
C GLU A 120 -2.96 -11.17 15.84
N ALA A 121 -2.24 -11.40 14.75
CA ALA A 121 -1.69 -10.33 13.91
C ALA A 121 -2.81 -9.43 13.35
N LEU A 122 -3.89 -10.01 12.83
CA LEU A 122 -5.03 -9.26 12.30
C LEU A 122 -5.76 -8.46 13.41
N ARG A 123 -5.92 -9.03 14.61
CA ARG A 123 -6.48 -8.32 15.77
C ARG A 123 -5.62 -7.13 16.19
N ALA A 124 -4.29 -7.30 16.19
CA ALA A 124 -3.37 -6.21 16.50
C ALA A 124 -3.49 -5.08 15.46
N ILE A 125 -3.57 -5.42 14.17
CA ILE A 125 -3.79 -4.44 13.10
C ILE A 125 -5.09 -3.68 13.30
N ASP A 126 -6.20 -4.40 13.55
CA ASP A 126 -7.53 -3.78 13.68
C ASP A 126 -7.60 -2.81 14.87
N ARG A 127 -7.00 -3.17 16.01
CA ARG A 127 -7.10 -2.39 17.24
C ARG A 127 -6.04 -1.30 17.42
N MET A 128 -4.84 -1.50 16.90
CA MET A 128 -3.71 -0.58 17.14
C MET A 128 -3.47 0.40 16.00
N HIS A 129 -4.08 0.19 14.84
CA HIS A 129 -3.97 1.13 13.74
C HIS A 129 -4.56 2.49 14.12
N GLY A 130 -3.80 3.57 13.94
CA GLY A 130 -4.26 4.92 14.26
C GLY A 130 -4.19 5.28 15.75
N VAL A 131 -3.67 4.39 16.60
CA VAL A 131 -3.48 4.69 18.02
C VAL A 131 -2.31 5.65 18.21
N ILE A 132 -2.44 6.57 19.16
CA ILE A 132 -1.38 7.52 19.50
C ILE A 132 -0.45 6.86 20.54
N ILE A 133 0.84 6.78 20.20
CA ILE A 133 1.92 6.37 21.10
C ILE A 133 2.96 7.49 21.11
N GLU A 134 3.33 7.98 22.30
CA GLU A 134 4.34 9.05 22.45
C GLU A 134 4.05 10.27 21.56
N GLY A 135 2.77 10.69 21.50
CA GLY A 135 2.32 11.84 20.72
C GLY A 135 2.28 11.63 19.20
N LYS A 136 2.51 10.42 18.70
CA LYS A 136 2.41 10.09 17.27
C LYS A 136 1.38 9.02 16.99
N GLU A 137 0.55 9.28 15.97
CA GLU A 137 -0.37 8.29 15.42
C GLU A 137 0.41 7.20 14.66
N ILE A 138 0.34 5.97 15.16
CA ILE A 138 1.07 4.85 14.58
C ILE A 138 0.31 4.24 13.39
N LEU A 139 1.08 3.71 12.45
CA LEU A 139 0.57 2.91 11.36
C LEU A 139 0.78 1.44 11.70
N VAL A 140 -0.28 0.64 11.76
CA VAL A 140 -0.18 -0.82 11.91
C VAL A 140 -0.75 -1.48 10.66
N ASP A 141 0.03 -2.30 9.98
CA ASP A 141 -0.37 -2.97 8.73
C ASP A 141 0.28 -4.35 8.62
N GLU A 142 -0.07 -5.11 7.59
CA GLU A 142 0.55 -6.41 7.30
C GLU A 142 1.99 -6.24 6.77
N GLU A 143 2.83 -7.25 6.94
CA GLU A 143 4.17 -7.24 6.33
C GLU A 143 4.10 -7.49 4.82
N TRP A 144 4.09 -6.40 4.06
CA TRP A 144 3.96 -6.48 2.60
C TRP A 144 5.23 -6.92 1.87
N GLU A 145 6.41 -6.70 2.45
CA GLU A 145 7.69 -6.94 1.78
C GLU A 145 7.89 -8.39 1.32
N ARG A 146 7.57 -9.35 2.20
CA ARG A 146 7.70 -10.78 1.91
C ARG A 146 6.40 -11.42 1.41
N ARG A 147 5.27 -10.72 1.56
CA ARG A 147 3.94 -11.23 1.22
C ARG A 147 3.51 -10.89 -0.21
N LEU A 148 3.75 -9.66 -0.66
CA LEU A 148 3.29 -9.21 -1.97
C LEU A 148 4.36 -9.45 -3.03
N GLU A 149 3.98 -10.18 -4.07
CA GLU A 149 4.84 -10.36 -5.23
C GLU A 149 5.09 -9.02 -5.91
N GLY A 150 6.35 -8.73 -6.25
CA GLY A 150 6.72 -7.49 -6.92
C GLY A 150 6.76 -6.26 -6.03
N TRP A 151 6.58 -6.40 -4.70
CA TRP A 151 6.59 -5.26 -3.78
C TRP A 151 7.87 -4.42 -3.90
N LYS A 152 7.69 -3.10 -3.95
CA LYS A 152 8.79 -2.13 -3.99
C LYS A 152 8.73 -1.21 -2.77
N PRO A 153 9.85 -0.96 -2.06
CA PRO A 153 9.90 0.02 -0.98
C PRO A 153 9.81 1.47 -1.52
N ARG A 154 9.46 2.41 -0.62
CA ARG A 154 9.36 3.85 -0.94
C ARG A 154 10.59 4.44 -1.63
N ARG A 155 11.81 4.00 -1.23
CA ARG A 155 13.07 4.48 -1.81
C ARG A 155 13.21 4.18 -3.30
N LEU A 156 12.55 3.12 -3.79
CA LEU A 156 12.49 2.75 -5.20
C LEU A 156 11.26 3.31 -5.90
N GLY A 157 10.49 4.19 -5.25
CA GLY A 157 9.28 4.79 -5.82
C GLY A 157 8.00 3.99 -5.62
N GLY A 158 8.07 2.82 -4.99
CA GLY A 158 6.89 2.07 -4.58
C GLY A 158 6.34 2.48 -3.22
N GLY A 159 6.03 1.46 -2.42
CA GLY A 159 5.38 1.54 -1.12
C GLY A 159 3.93 1.95 -1.21
N PHE A 160 3.31 2.08 -0.05
CA PHE A 160 1.92 2.51 0.07
C PHE A 160 1.81 3.88 0.74
N GLY A 161 0.63 4.50 0.61
CA GLY A 161 0.28 5.76 1.22
C GLY A 161 0.96 6.96 0.57
N GLY A 162 1.01 8.07 1.29
CA GLY A 162 1.53 9.35 0.82
C GLY A 162 0.73 10.49 1.41
N ARG A 163 1.32 11.69 1.49
CA ARG A 163 0.57 12.88 1.88
C ARG A 163 0.08 13.56 0.61
N LYS A 164 -1.13 14.12 0.61
CA LYS A 164 -1.62 14.90 -0.53
C LYS A 164 -0.66 16.04 -0.90
N GLN A 165 -0.02 16.64 0.11
CA GLN A 165 0.99 17.68 -0.04
C GLN A 165 2.23 17.21 -0.81
N SER A 166 2.59 15.92 -0.74
CA SER A 166 3.73 15.37 -1.47
C SER A 166 3.40 15.01 -2.92
N GLN A 167 2.15 15.22 -3.39
CA GLN A 167 1.66 14.87 -4.73
C GLN A 167 1.93 13.41 -5.15
N GLN A 168 2.18 12.53 -4.17
CA GLN A 168 2.59 11.14 -4.36
C GLN A 168 1.68 10.25 -3.50
N LEU A 169 0.39 10.26 -3.81
CA LEU A 169 -0.60 9.38 -3.18
C LEU A 169 -0.52 8.01 -3.84
N ARG A 170 -0.29 6.97 -3.03
CA ARG A 170 -0.31 5.57 -3.44
C ARG A 170 -1.39 4.86 -2.64
N PHE A 171 -2.41 4.37 -3.32
CA PHE A 171 -3.52 3.65 -2.73
C PHE A 171 -3.15 2.17 -2.55
N GLY A 172 -4.01 1.38 -1.92
CA GLY A 172 -3.72 -0.04 -1.65
C GLY A 172 -3.24 -0.37 -0.24
N CYS A 173 -3.23 0.62 0.67
CA CYS A 173 -3.02 0.43 2.11
C CYS A 173 -4.27 0.85 2.90
N LYS A 174 -4.47 0.26 4.08
CA LYS A 174 -5.61 0.52 4.96
C LYS A 174 -5.73 1.98 5.47
N VAL A 175 -4.63 2.74 5.55
CA VAL A 175 -4.59 4.08 6.17
C VAL A 175 -5.34 5.16 5.38
N GLN A 176 -5.23 5.11 4.05
CA GLN A 176 -5.82 6.11 3.15
C GLN A 176 -6.48 5.36 2.01
N PRO A 177 -7.55 4.60 2.30
CA PRO A 177 -8.24 3.88 1.27
C PRO A 177 -8.87 4.91 0.34
N PHE A 178 -8.54 4.83 -0.94
CA PHE A 178 -9.24 5.62 -1.93
C PHE A 178 -10.74 5.38 -1.82
N ARG A 179 -11.52 6.47 -1.73
CA ARG A 179 -12.95 6.44 -1.93
C ARG A 179 -13.20 7.08 -3.28
N ARG A 180 -13.81 6.32 -4.20
CA ARG A 180 -14.36 6.90 -5.43
C ARG A 180 -15.24 8.09 -5.01
N PRO A 181 -15.09 9.26 -5.65
CA PRO A 181 -16.05 10.34 -5.48
C PRO A 181 -17.45 9.74 -5.61
N LEU A 182 -18.34 10.07 -4.67
CA LEU A 182 -19.75 9.75 -4.84
C LEU A 182 -20.17 10.47 -6.12
N LEU A 183 -20.39 9.70 -7.19
CA LEU A 183 -21.19 10.20 -8.30
C LEU A 183 -22.58 10.31 -7.68
N GLU A 184 -22.98 11.54 -7.33
CA GLU A 184 -24.37 11.82 -6.98
C GLU A 184 -25.24 11.27 -8.11
N ASP A 185 -26.00 10.24 -7.74
CA ASP A 185 -27.11 9.62 -8.42
C ASP A 185 -26.87 8.90 -9.76
N ALA A 186 -27.51 7.72 -9.85
CA ALA A 186 -27.70 6.92 -11.04
C ALA A 186 -28.43 7.66 -12.19
N ASN A 187 -28.86 8.91 -11.96
CA ASN A 187 -29.51 9.79 -12.93
C ASN A 187 -28.58 10.88 -13.50
N SER A 188 -27.31 10.96 -13.10
CA SER A 188 -26.40 12.03 -13.56
C SER A 188 -25.92 11.88 -15.02
N GLY A 189 -26.22 10.75 -15.66
CA GLY A 189 -25.83 10.45 -17.05
C GLY A 189 -24.31 10.36 -17.25
N VAL A 190 -23.55 10.19 -16.17
CA VAL A 190 -22.09 10.06 -16.22
C VAL A 190 -21.72 8.61 -15.95
N SER A 191 -21.37 7.87 -16.98
CA SER A 191 -21.09 6.43 -16.91
C SER A 191 -19.75 6.11 -16.25
N SER A 192 -18.85 7.10 -16.16
CA SER A 192 -17.51 6.90 -15.61
C SER A 192 -16.91 8.13 -14.94
N VAL A 193 -15.99 7.90 -13.99
CA VAL A 193 -15.19 8.94 -13.33
C VAL A 193 -14.40 9.78 -14.34
N SER A 194 -14.02 9.20 -15.49
CA SER A 194 -13.35 9.89 -16.59
C SER A 194 -14.22 10.97 -17.26
N GLU A 195 -15.52 10.70 -17.42
CA GLU A 195 -16.49 11.65 -17.97
C GLU A 195 -16.80 12.76 -16.96
N TRP A 196 -16.88 12.42 -15.67
CA TRP A 196 -17.04 13.39 -14.60
C TRP A 196 -15.85 14.35 -14.55
N ASN A 197 -14.62 13.82 -14.57
CA ASN A 197 -13.38 14.61 -14.57
C ASN A 197 -13.27 15.52 -15.81
N ARG A 198 -13.64 15.04 -17.00
CA ARG A 198 -13.72 15.86 -18.22
C ARG A 198 -14.72 17.01 -18.06
N ARG A 199 -15.92 16.74 -17.56
CA ARG A 199 -16.97 17.75 -17.35
C ARG A 199 -16.55 18.83 -16.34
N VAL A 200 -15.87 18.44 -15.26
CA VAL A 200 -15.37 19.39 -14.23
C VAL A 200 -14.26 20.28 -14.79
N ARG A 201 -13.36 19.76 -15.64
CA ARG A 201 -12.33 20.56 -16.31
C ARG A 201 -12.93 21.61 -17.25
N HIS A 202 -13.87 21.20 -18.12
CA HIS A 202 -14.54 22.14 -19.03
C HIS A 202 -15.31 23.25 -18.30
N ARG A 203 -15.90 22.98 -17.14
CA ARG A 203 -16.59 24.01 -16.33
C ARG A 203 -15.64 25.08 -15.79
N ARG A 204 -14.37 24.76 -15.56
CA ARG A 204 -13.36 25.73 -15.07
C ARG A 204 -12.80 26.60 -16.19
N GLU A 205 -12.70 26.06 -17.39
CA GLU A 205 -12.19 26.77 -18.57
C GLU A 205 -13.21 27.76 -19.16
N GLY A 206 -14.52 27.55 -18.92
CA GLY A 206 -15.59 28.45 -19.37
C GLY A 206 -15.87 29.68 -18.48
N LYS A 207 -15.04 29.98 -17.47
CA LYS A 207 -15.26 31.12 -16.54
C LYS A 207 -14.29 32.30 -16.72
N THR A 208 -13.49 32.30 -17.80
CA THR A 208 -12.54 33.38 -18.11
C THR A 208 -12.90 34.13 -19.39
N THR A 209 -14.11 34.68 -19.46
CA THR A 209 -14.47 35.77 -20.39
C THR A 209 -15.71 36.47 -19.89
N ASP A 210 -15.55 37.49 -19.04
CA ASP A 210 -16.29 38.76 -19.13
C ASP A 210 -15.92 39.66 -17.96
N GLN A 211 -14.91 40.51 -18.15
CA GLN A 211 -14.81 41.85 -17.55
C GLN A 211 -13.87 42.67 -18.43
N THR A 212 -14.42 43.32 -19.46
CA THR A 212 -13.86 44.53 -20.09
C THR A 212 -14.94 45.22 -20.91
N LYS A 213 -15.79 46.01 -20.25
CA LYS A 213 -16.02 47.43 -20.55
C LYS A 213 -17.03 48.03 -19.59
#